data_AF-A0A671Q8S0-F1
#
_entry.id   AF-A0A671Q8S0-F1
#
_cell.length_a   1.000
_cell.length_b   1.000
_cell.length_c   1.000
_cell.angle_alpha   90.00
_cell.angle_beta   90.00
_cell.angle_gamma   90.00
#
_symmetry.space_group_name_H-M   'P 1'
#
loop_
_entity.id
_entity.type
_entity.pdbx_description
1 polymer ?
#
loop_
_entity_poly.entity_id
_entity_poly.type
_entity_poly.pdbx_seq_one_letter_code
_entity_poly.pdbx_strand_id
1 'polypeptide(L)' 'EKYIISVDENIRENIKKKGYDQARGRTRENIGAAFQRWRELKEREGLESDGEVALFLLDR' A
#
# COMPACT_ATOMS: atom_id res chain seq x y z
N GLU A 1 32.15 2.88 -19.72
CA GLU A 1 30.89 2.49 -20.41
C GLU A 1 29.91 1.74 -19.51
N LYS A 2 30.26 0.58 -18.92
CA LYS A 2 29.37 -0.22 -18.05
C LYS A 2 28.70 0.55 -16.89
N TYR A 3 29.43 1.46 -16.25
CA TYR A 3 28.91 2.29 -15.15
C TYR A 3 27.81 3.25 -15.62
N ILE A 4 27.98 3.88 -16.79
CA ILE A 4 27.02 4.85 -17.33
C ILE A 4 25.71 4.15 -17.70
N ILE A 5 25.80 2.97 -18.33
CA ILE A 5 24.64 2.14 -18.70
C ILE A 5 23.83 1.74 -17.44
N SER A 6 24.52 1.35 -16.36
CA SER A 6 23.88 0.96 -15.11
C SER A 6 23.16 2.12 -14.40
N VAL A 7 23.72 3.33 -14.50
CA VAL A 7 23.09 4.55 -13.98
C VAL A 7 21.84 4.89 -14.79
N ASP A 8 21.92 4.83 -16.12
CA ASP A 8 20.78 5.10 -17.01
C ASP A 8 19.62 4.12 -16.80
N GLU A 9 19.92 2.83 -16.58
CA GLU A 9 18.90 1.83 -16.23
C GLU A 9 18.19 2.15 -14.91
N ASN A 10 18.95 2.51 -13.86
CA ASN A 10 18.36 2.88 -12.56
C ASN A 10 17.47 4.12 -12.65
N ILE A 11 17.86 5.12 -13.45
CA ILE A 11 17.04 6.32 -13.67
C ILE A 11 15.74 5.93 -14.37
N ARG A 12 15.81 5.08 -15.41
CA ARG A 12 14.62 4.59 -16.12
C ARG A 12 13.68 3.80 -15.22
N GLU A 13 14.21 2.95 -14.34
CA GLU A 13 13.39 2.22 -13.37
C GLU A 13 12.68 3.15 -12.38
N ASN A 14 13.37 4.16 -11.86
CA ASN A 14 12.78 5.12 -10.94
C ASN A 14 11.67 5.95 -11.60
N ILE A 15 11.85 6.35 -12.86
CA ILE A 15 10.81 7.05 -13.64
C ILE A 15 9.57 6.16 -13.81
N LYS A 16 9.76 4.87 -14.14
CA LYS A 16 8.65 3.91 -14.25
C LYS A 16 7.93 3.73 -12.91
N LYS A 17 8.67 3.51 -11.81
CA LYS A 17 8.10 3.38 -10.45
C LYS A 17 7.27 4.60 -10.08
N LYS A 18 7.79 5.81 -10.33
CA LYS A 18 7.10 7.08 -10.05
C LYS A 18 5.80 7.23 -10.86
N GLY A 19 5.79 6.79 -12.13
CA GLY A 19 4.59 6.76 -12.96
C GLY A 19 3.52 5.79 -12.44
N TYR A 20 3.93 4.59 -12.03
CA TYR A 20 3.02 3.62 -11.40
C TYR A 20 2.49 4.12 -10.04
N ASP A 21 3.31 4.79 -9.25
CA ASP A 21 2.89 5.38 -7.97
C ASP A 21 1.93 6.54 -8.17
N GLN A 22 2.14 7.38 -9.19
CA GLN A 22 1.17 8.42 -9.57
C GLN A 22 -0.15 7.84 -10.08
N ALA A 23 -0.11 6.77 -10.87
CA ALA A 23 -1.32 6.09 -11.33
C ALA A 23 -2.10 5.47 -10.17
N ARG A 24 -1.40 4.81 -9.23
CA ARG A 24 -1.99 4.20 -8.02
C ARG A 24 -2.46 5.23 -7.00
N GLY A 25 -1.84 6.40 -6.94
CA GLY A 25 -2.22 7.48 -6.04
C GLY A 25 -3.66 7.99 -6.23
N ARG A 26 -4.25 7.76 -7.41
CA ARG A 26 -5.64 8.16 -7.73
C ARG A 26 -6.70 7.23 -7.15
N THR A 27 -6.35 6.01 -6.80
CA THR A 27 -7.27 5.00 -6.25
C THR A 27 -6.92 4.59 -4.82
N ARG A 28 -5.92 5.26 -4.23
CA ARG A 28 -5.41 4.93 -2.90
C ARG A 28 -6.06 5.84 -1.87
N GLU A 29 -7.13 5.34 -1.28
CA GLU A 29 -7.73 5.94 -0.10
C GLU A 29 -6.77 5.76 1.09
N ASN A 30 -6.15 6.86 1.54
CA ASN A 30 -5.31 6.81 2.73
C ASN A 30 -6.21 6.76 3.95
N ILE A 31 -6.41 5.54 4.45
CA ILE A 31 -7.30 5.24 5.58
C ILE A 31 -6.89 6.03 6.83
N GLY A 32 -5.64 6.48 7.00
CA GLY A 32 -5.24 7.50 7.97
C GLY A 32 -5.87 7.34 9.37
N ALA A 33 -6.89 8.14 9.65
CA ALA A 33 -7.67 8.06 10.90
C ALA A 33 -8.41 6.71 11.10
N ALA A 34 -8.92 6.12 10.04
CA ALA A 34 -9.54 4.80 10.06
C ALA A 34 -8.53 3.66 10.20
N PHE A 35 -7.21 3.88 10.02
CA PHE A 35 -6.21 2.82 10.22
C PHE A 35 -6.05 2.50 11.70
N GLN A 36 -6.12 3.53 12.57
CA GLN A 36 -6.18 3.32 14.01
C GLN A 36 -7.44 2.55 14.41
N ARG A 37 -8.61 2.97 13.90
CA ARG A 37 -9.88 2.25 14.13
C ARG A 37 -9.83 0.80 13.65
N TRP A 38 -9.15 0.55 12.53
CA TRP A 38 -8.95 -0.79 11.99
C TRP A 38 -8.09 -1.65 12.91
N ARG A 39 -6.98 -1.11 13.43
CA ARG A 39 -6.12 -1.81 14.40
C ARG A 39 -6.82 -2.07 15.73
N GLU A 40 -7.53 -1.07 16.26
CA GLU A 40 -8.31 -1.21 17.49
C GLU A 40 -9.38 -2.29 17.35
N LEU A 41 -10.07 -2.33 16.20
CA LEU A 41 -11.05 -3.37 15.91
C LEU A 41 -10.38 -4.75 15.86
N LYS A 42 -9.25 -4.86 15.15
CA LYS A 42 -8.49 -6.10 15.04
C LYS A 42 -8.08 -6.65 16.40
N GLU A 43 -7.53 -5.80 17.27
CA GLU A 43 -7.11 -6.19 18.63
C GLU A 43 -8.30 -6.55 19.51
N ARG A 44 -9.38 -5.76 19.48
CA ARG A 44 -10.56 -5.99 20.33
C ARG A 44 -11.27 -7.30 20.01
N GLU A 45 -11.37 -7.65 18.73
CA GLU A 45 -12.05 -8.85 18.26
C GLU A 45 -11.10 -10.07 18.15
N GLY A 46 -9.81 -9.90 18.46
CA GLY A 46 -8.82 -10.98 18.43
C GLY A 46 -8.50 -11.53 17.03
N LEU A 47 -8.56 -10.68 16.00
CA LEU A 47 -8.38 -11.06 14.60
C LEU A 47 -6.89 -11.04 14.22
N GLU A 48 -6.42 -12.05 13.49
CA GLU A 48 -5.01 -12.24 13.16
C GLU A 48 -4.62 -11.48 11.89
N SER A 49 -5.56 -11.26 10.97
CA SER A 49 -5.29 -10.63 9.66
C SER A 49 -6.28 -9.51 9.31
N ASP A 50 -5.85 -8.61 8.41
CA ASP A 50 -6.75 -7.58 7.86
C ASP A 50 -7.86 -8.20 7.00
N GLY A 51 -7.63 -9.38 6.43
CA GLY A 51 -8.67 -10.14 5.73
C GLY A 51 -9.82 -10.53 6.66
N GLU A 52 -9.51 -10.95 7.88
CA GLU A 52 -10.53 -11.29 8.88
C GLU A 52 -11.30 -10.05 9.37
N VAL A 53 -10.62 -8.91 9.52
CA VAL A 53 -11.28 -7.62 9.82
C VAL A 53 -12.26 -7.25 8.71
N ALA A 54 -11.88 -7.45 7.44
CA ALA A 54 -12.75 -7.19 6.30
C ALA A 54 -13.98 -8.10 6.29
N LEU A 55 -13.80 -9.41 6.52
CA LEU A 55 -14.92 -10.37 6.61
C LEU A 55 -15.87 -10.00 7.77
N PHE A 56 -15.32 -9.74 8.95
CA PHE A 56 -16.08 -9.33 10.14
C PHE A 56 -16.95 -8.08 9.89
N LEU A 57 -16.46 -7.12 9.11
CA LEU A 57 -17.21 -5.89 8.78
C LEU A 57 -18.29 -6.11 7.72
N LEU A 58 -18.14 -7.11 6.84
CA LEU A 58 -19.11 -7.44 5.79
C LEU A 58 -20.26 -8.31 6.30
N ASP A 59 -20.02 -9.13 7.32
CA ASP A 59 -21.01 -10.04 7.92
C ASP A 59 -21.95 -9.35 8.94
N ARG A 60 -21.99 -8.01 8.94
CA ARG A 60 -22.62 -7.19 9.99
C ARG A 60 -23.71 -6.25 9.47
#